data_AF-A0A2U8GX83-F1
#
_entry.id   AF-A0A2U8GX83-F1
#
_cell.length_a   1.000
_cell.length_b   1.000
_cell.length_c   1.000
_cell.angle_alpha   90.00
_cell.angle_beta   90.00
_cell.angle_gamma   90.00
#
_symmetry.space_group_name_H-M   'P 1'
#
loop_
_entity.id
_entity.type
_entity.pdbx_description
1 polymer ?
#
loop_
_entity_poly.entity_id
_entity_poly.type
_entity_poly.pdbx_seq_one_letter_code
_entity_poly.pdbx_strand_id
1 'polypeptide(L)'
;MKIKNTISALIGALCFAALPHTANAALIGFVFDVSGNTNSPTLTLKNTSDSASITGLTFSIGDTSRNFHVSGYSSQPPTTSFGSVSMTFNSIGTRLDVLDMSFSGFGPGAIYQTLVDVDRDNSNTSENYRSVFFGNGDATANALLTVLFSSNETLTAGFPESPGTLPGSSDTYRLVASAGASSNGNSVPEPSTLLLAGLALTALAARKRSLM
;
A
#
# COMPACT_ATOMS: atom_id res chain seq x y z
N MET A 1 -11.10 80.18 -20.30
CA MET A 1 -10.03 79.20 -20.05
C MET A 1 -10.63 78.04 -19.27
N LYS A 2 -10.90 76.89 -19.90
CA LYS A 2 -11.55 75.72 -19.28
C LYS A 2 -10.50 74.63 -19.06
N ILE A 3 -10.20 74.32 -17.80
CA ILE A 3 -9.28 73.24 -17.41
C ILE A 3 -10.12 71.96 -17.31
N LYS A 4 -9.82 70.95 -18.13
CA LYS A 4 -10.42 69.61 -18.04
C LYS A 4 -9.49 68.73 -17.20
N ASN A 5 -9.91 68.38 -15.98
CA ASN A 5 -9.24 67.37 -15.16
C ASN A 5 -9.68 65.97 -15.60
N THR A 6 -8.80 65.25 -16.28
CA THR A 6 -8.92 63.81 -16.50
C THR A 6 -8.35 63.07 -15.29
N ILE A 7 -9.23 62.41 -14.52
CA ILE A 7 -8.85 61.46 -13.48
C ILE A 7 -8.78 60.08 -14.14
N SER A 8 -7.57 59.60 -14.41
CA SER A 8 -7.33 58.22 -14.83
C SER A 8 -7.32 57.31 -13.60
N ALA A 9 -8.37 56.49 -13.44
CA ALA A 9 -8.42 55.45 -12.42
C ALA A 9 -7.57 54.25 -12.90
N LEU A 10 -6.44 54.03 -12.24
CA LEU A 10 -5.59 52.86 -12.42
C LEU A 10 -6.21 51.67 -11.65
N ILE A 11 -6.91 50.78 -12.35
CA ILE A 11 -7.36 49.50 -11.78
C ILE A 11 -6.18 48.52 -11.88
N GLY A 12 -5.43 48.37 -10.79
CA GLY A 12 -4.39 47.36 -10.66
C GLY A 12 -5.01 45.98 -10.43
N ALA A 13 -5.04 45.14 -11.46
CA ALA A 13 -5.42 43.74 -11.33
C ALA A 13 -4.26 42.96 -10.67
N LEU A 14 -4.45 42.54 -9.42
CA LEU A 14 -3.56 41.58 -8.75
C LEU A 14 -3.81 40.20 -9.36
N CYS A 15 -3.05 39.81 -10.38
CA CYS A 15 -3.01 38.44 -10.87
C CYS A 15 -2.27 37.56 -9.86
N PHE A 16 -2.99 36.94 -8.94
CA PHE A 16 -2.49 35.78 -8.21
C PHE A 16 -2.36 34.62 -9.22
N ALA A 17 -1.13 34.39 -9.71
CA ALA A 17 -0.82 33.20 -10.48
C ALA A 17 -0.97 31.98 -9.56
N ALA A 18 -2.10 31.29 -9.65
CA ALA A 18 -2.26 29.98 -9.04
C ALA A 18 -1.29 29.03 -9.75
N LEU A 19 -0.18 28.68 -9.08
CA LEU A 19 0.74 27.67 -9.60
C LEU A 19 -0.02 26.34 -9.70
N PRO A 20 0.09 25.62 -10.85
CA PRO A 20 -0.53 24.32 -10.99
C PRO A 20 0.10 23.38 -9.96
N HIS A 21 -0.69 22.93 -8.99
CA HIS A 21 -0.30 21.84 -8.11
C HIS A 21 -0.78 20.54 -8.75
N THR A 22 0.14 19.68 -9.14
CA THR A 22 -0.19 18.31 -9.51
C THR A 22 -0.49 17.54 -8.25
N ALA A 23 -1.77 17.23 -7.99
CA ALA A 23 -2.14 16.28 -6.96
C ALA A 23 -1.66 14.88 -7.39
N ASN A 24 -0.55 14.41 -6.81
CA ASN A 24 -0.13 13.03 -6.96
C ASN A 24 -1.02 12.17 -6.06
N ALA A 25 -1.61 11.11 -6.62
CA ALA A 25 -2.31 10.12 -5.80
C ALA A 25 -1.33 9.51 -4.79
N ALA A 26 -1.70 9.51 -3.51
CA ALA A 26 -0.87 8.92 -2.46
C ALA A 26 -0.64 7.44 -2.77
N LEU A 27 0.58 6.94 -2.62
CA LEU A 27 0.89 5.54 -2.82
C LEU A 27 0.40 4.71 -1.62
N ILE A 28 -0.25 3.60 -1.89
CA ILE A 28 -0.44 2.52 -0.92
C ILE A 28 0.37 1.31 -1.37
N GLY A 29 1.00 0.60 -0.43
CA GLY A 29 1.79 -0.55 -0.80
C GLY A 29 2.48 -1.26 0.35
N PHE A 30 3.00 -2.43 0.04
CA PHE A 30 3.80 -3.22 0.94
C PHE A 30 4.98 -3.91 0.23
N VAL A 31 5.96 -4.30 1.04
CA VAL A 31 6.98 -5.29 0.68
C VAL A 31 6.90 -6.42 1.69
N PHE A 32 6.88 -7.66 1.21
CA PHE A 32 6.89 -8.85 2.05
C PHE A 32 8.03 -9.78 1.65
N ASP A 33 8.91 -10.05 2.60
CA ASP A 33 10.11 -10.85 2.41
C ASP A 33 10.00 -12.18 3.18
N VAL A 34 10.42 -13.27 2.55
CA VAL A 34 10.61 -14.59 3.16
C VAL A 34 12.07 -14.98 3.00
N SER A 35 12.74 -15.21 4.12
CA SER A 35 14.19 -15.43 4.13
C SER A 35 14.63 -16.30 5.32
N GLY A 36 15.93 -16.61 5.37
CA GLY A 36 16.53 -17.28 6.51
C GLY A 36 16.43 -18.81 6.41
N ASN A 37 16.07 -19.45 7.52
CA ASN A 37 16.05 -20.90 7.62
C ASN A 37 14.96 -21.49 6.69
N THR A 38 15.28 -22.57 5.97
CA THR A 38 14.33 -23.21 5.05
C THR A 38 13.17 -23.89 5.74
N ASN A 39 13.38 -24.36 6.98
CA ASN A 39 12.37 -24.96 7.84
C ASN A 39 11.49 -23.93 8.51
N SER A 40 12.16 -22.95 9.12
CA SER A 40 11.50 -21.94 9.95
C SER A 40 11.80 -20.55 9.40
N PRO A 41 11.21 -20.16 8.25
CA PRO A 41 11.55 -18.92 7.60
C PRO A 41 11.16 -17.71 8.43
N THR A 42 11.94 -16.65 8.24
CA THR A 42 11.63 -15.31 8.69
C THR A 42 10.73 -14.63 7.67
N LEU A 43 9.52 -14.28 8.09
CA LEU A 43 8.59 -13.43 7.35
C LEU A 43 8.78 -11.98 7.79
N THR A 44 9.01 -11.07 6.84
CA THR A 44 9.18 -9.64 7.12
C THR A 44 8.20 -8.84 6.26
N LEU A 45 7.26 -8.13 6.88
CA LEU A 45 6.34 -7.22 6.22
C LEU A 45 6.81 -5.77 6.42
N LYS A 46 6.78 -4.96 5.38
CA LYS A 46 7.05 -3.52 5.44
C LYS A 46 5.89 -2.75 4.81
N ASN A 47 5.41 -1.72 5.49
CA ASN A 47 4.45 -0.78 4.94
C ASN A 47 5.22 0.28 4.13
N THR A 48 4.97 0.32 2.81
CA THR A 48 5.59 1.29 1.90
C THR A 48 4.60 2.33 1.40
N SER A 49 3.46 2.46 2.07
CA SER A 49 2.46 3.50 1.78
C SER A 49 2.97 4.89 2.19
N ASP A 50 2.42 5.93 1.59
CA ASP A 50 2.69 7.32 1.96
C ASP A 50 1.92 7.74 3.22
N SER A 51 0.69 7.25 3.38
CA SER A 51 -0.23 7.70 4.43
C SER A 51 -1.11 6.60 5.05
N ALA A 52 -1.28 5.45 4.39
CA ALA A 52 -2.12 4.37 4.90
C ALA A 52 -1.36 3.46 5.90
N SER A 53 -2.04 3.01 6.95
CA SER A 53 -1.54 1.97 7.85
C SER A 53 -1.97 0.59 7.38
N ILE A 54 -1.15 -0.44 7.62
CA ILE A 54 -1.58 -1.83 7.47
C ILE A 54 -2.43 -2.21 8.68
N THR A 55 -3.60 -2.79 8.45
CA THR A 55 -4.55 -3.18 9.51
C THR A 55 -4.69 -4.70 9.63
N GLY A 56 -4.33 -5.45 8.59
CA GLY A 56 -4.37 -6.90 8.61
C GLY A 56 -3.54 -7.54 7.51
N LEU A 57 -3.24 -8.82 7.71
CA LEU A 57 -2.55 -9.67 6.76
C LEU A 57 -3.13 -11.07 6.83
N THR A 58 -3.40 -11.65 5.67
CA THR A 58 -3.76 -13.05 5.51
C THR A 58 -2.74 -13.71 4.56
N PHE A 59 -2.07 -14.76 5.02
CA PHE A 59 -1.08 -15.49 4.22
C PHE A 59 -1.46 -16.97 4.17
N SER A 60 -1.86 -17.45 3.00
CA SER A 60 -2.21 -18.86 2.78
C SER A 60 -1.03 -19.63 2.23
N ILE A 61 -0.88 -20.89 2.65
CA ILE A 61 0.24 -21.76 2.29
C ILE A 61 0.12 -22.38 0.88
N GLY A 62 -1.08 -22.37 0.30
CA GLY A 62 -1.36 -22.94 -1.01
C GLY A 62 -1.56 -24.46 -0.99
N ASP A 63 -0.53 -25.22 -0.59
CA ASP A 63 -0.61 -26.67 -0.35
C ASP A 63 -1.13 -26.98 1.07
N THR A 64 -2.42 -27.33 1.19
CA THR A 64 -3.07 -27.65 2.47
C THR A 64 -2.67 -29.00 3.07
N SER A 65 -1.77 -29.76 2.43
CA SER A 65 -1.10 -30.87 3.09
C SER A 65 0.04 -30.39 4.00
N ARG A 66 0.34 -29.10 3.98
CA ARG A 66 1.27 -28.37 4.82
C ARG A 66 0.54 -27.31 5.61
N ASN A 67 1.15 -26.89 6.72
CA ASN A 67 0.62 -25.86 7.58
C ASN A 67 1.75 -25.04 8.20
N PHE A 68 1.38 -23.84 8.60
CA PHE A 68 2.17 -23.02 9.49
C PHE A 68 1.98 -23.49 10.92
N HIS A 69 3.10 -23.67 11.62
CA HIS A 69 3.15 -23.83 13.06
C HIS A 69 3.88 -22.64 13.66
N VAL A 70 3.18 -21.88 14.50
CA VAL A 70 3.73 -20.68 15.14
C VAL A 70 4.18 -21.04 16.56
N SER A 71 5.44 -21.46 16.70
CA SER A 71 6.04 -21.86 17.97
C SER A 71 6.68 -20.67 18.70
N GLY A 72 5.83 -19.76 19.17
CA GLY A 72 6.25 -18.66 20.03
C GLY A 72 6.66 -17.38 19.29
N TYR A 73 6.36 -16.25 19.92
CA TYR A 73 6.51 -14.93 19.35
C TYR A 73 7.89 -14.37 19.65
N SER A 74 8.63 -14.02 18.62
CA SER A 74 9.63 -12.96 18.70
C SER A 74 9.08 -11.77 17.92
N SER A 75 8.16 -11.02 18.52
CA SER A 75 8.00 -9.64 18.09
C SER A 75 9.25 -8.91 18.55
N GLN A 76 10.24 -8.81 17.67
CA GLN A 76 11.13 -7.65 17.72
C GLN A 76 10.25 -6.54 17.16
N PRO A 77 9.65 -5.65 17.97
CA PRO A 77 8.90 -4.53 17.43
C PRO A 77 9.87 -3.78 16.52
N PRO A 78 9.63 -3.71 15.21
CA PRO A 78 10.62 -3.06 14.39
C PRO A 78 10.63 -1.61 14.79
N THR A 79 11.83 -1.14 15.08
CA THR A 79 12.11 0.23 15.48
C THR A 79 11.49 1.16 14.45
N THR A 80 10.38 1.77 14.81
CA THR A 80 9.76 2.82 14.00
C THR A 80 9.41 3.95 14.95
N SER A 81 9.46 5.16 14.41
CA SER A 81 9.06 6.40 15.08
C SER A 81 7.57 6.48 15.45
N PHE A 82 6.77 5.42 15.21
CA PHE A 82 5.30 5.47 15.22
C PHE A 82 4.60 4.55 16.23
N GLY A 83 5.34 3.96 17.18
CA GLY A 83 4.76 3.28 18.34
C GLY A 83 4.79 1.74 18.29
N SER A 84 4.11 1.10 19.24
CA SER A 84 4.05 -0.35 19.37
C SER A 84 3.12 -0.94 18.31
N VAL A 85 3.62 -1.88 17.51
CA VAL A 85 2.79 -2.74 16.66
C VAL A 85 2.26 -3.89 17.51
N SER A 86 0.95 -3.95 17.72
CA SER A 86 0.30 -5.11 18.34
C SER A 86 -0.20 -6.05 17.26
N MET A 87 -0.03 -7.36 17.50
CA MET A 87 -0.50 -8.41 16.61
C MET A 87 -1.27 -9.46 17.41
N THR A 88 -2.39 -9.89 16.84
CA THR A 88 -3.15 -11.03 17.33
C THR A 88 -3.23 -12.07 16.22
N PHE A 89 -2.76 -13.29 16.51
CA PHE A 89 -3.10 -14.44 15.69
C PHE A 89 -4.50 -14.91 16.03
N ASN A 90 -5.30 -15.18 15.01
CA ASN A 90 -6.65 -15.68 15.22
C ASN A 90 -6.67 -17.14 15.72
N SER A 91 -5.53 -17.84 15.68
CA SER A 91 -5.31 -19.16 16.28
C SER A 91 -3.82 -19.37 16.64
N ILE A 92 -3.52 -19.96 17.79
CA ILE A 92 -2.16 -20.11 18.34
C ILE A 92 -1.95 -21.56 18.79
N GLY A 93 -0.76 -22.13 18.54
CA GLY A 93 -0.43 -23.50 18.93
C GLY A 93 -1.16 -24.57 18.11
N THR A 94 -1.83 -24.15 17.05
CA THR A 94 -2.51 -24.96 16.06
C THR A 94 -1.73 -24.90 14.74
N ARG A 95 -1.84 -25.98 13.98
CA ARG A 95 -1.35 -26.07 12.61
C ARG A 95 -2.38 -25.41 11.69
N LEU A 96 -1.97 -24.39 10.94
CA LEU A 96 -2.85 -23.54 10.16
C LEU A 96 -2.46 -23.51 8.68
N ASP A 97 -3.41 -23.67 7.78
CA ASP A 97 -3.18 -23.44 6.34
C ASP A 97 -3.11 -21.94 6.00
N VAL A 98 -3.61 -21.10 6.92
CA VAL A 98 -3.72 -19.66 6.78
C VAL A 98 -3.22 -18.98 8.04
N LEU A 99 -2.22 -18.12 7.89
CA LEU A 99 -1.84 -17.14 8.91
C LEU A 99 -2.72 -15.92 8.75
N ASP A 100 -3.52 -15.64 9.77
CA ASP A 100 -4.38 -14.47 9.82
C ASP A 100 -3.98 -13.59 11.00
N MET A 101 -3.61 -12.34 10.69
CA MET A 101 -3.00 -11.38 11.60
C MET A 101 -3.73 -10.05 11.50
N SER A 102 -4.02 -9.45 12.65
CA SER A 102 -4.49 -8.06 12.76
C SER A 102 -3.40 -7.16 13.32
N PHE A 103 -3.37 -5.90 12.89
CA PHE A 103 -2.36 -4.93 13.31
C PHE A 103 -2.99 -3.64 13.82
N SER A 104 -2.35 -3.05 14.84
CA SER A 104 -2.54 -1.65 15.23
C SER A 104 -1.20 -0.92 15.19
N GLY A 105 -1.20 0.36 14.79
CA GLY A 105 0.01 1.18 14.76
C GLY A 105 0.99 0.88 13.62
N PHE A 106 0.64 0.01 12.65
CA PHE A 106 1.51 -0.34 11.51
C PHE A 106 1.47 0.73 10.41
N GLY A 107 1.92 1.94 10.73
CA GLY A 107 1.93 3.08 9.83
C GLY A 107 2.98 3.01 8.71
N PRO A 108 3.01 4.02 7.82
CA PRO A 108 4.04 4.19 6.80
C PRO A 108 5.47 4.00 7.32
N GLY A 109 6.27 3.24 6.57
CA GLY A 109 7.67 2.95 6.92
C GLY A 109 7.86 1.92 8.02
N ALA A 110 6.77 1.48 8.68
CA ALA A 110 6.88 0.45 9.67
C ALA A 110 7.25 -0.90 9.07
N ILE A 111 7.87 -1.74 9.89
CA ILE A 111 8.28 -3.09 9.54
C ILE A 111 7.66 -4.00 10.60
N TYR A 112 7.40 -5.26 10.26
CA TYR A 112 7.06 -6.33 11.18
C TYR A 112 7.83 -7.58 10.78
N GLN A 113 8.28 -8.36 11.76
CA GLN A 113 8.99 -9.60 11.52
C GLN A 113 8.48 -10.70 12.44
N THR A 114 8.32 -11.90 11.88
CA THR A 114 8.01 -13.12 12.64
C THR A 114 8.74 -14.31 12.05
N LEU A 115 8.98 -15.31 12.89
CA LEU A 115 9.37 -16.64 12.45
C LEU A 115 8.12 -17.50 12.38
N VAL A 116 8.05 -18.38 11.40
CA VAL A 116 7.02 -19.41 11.29
C VAL A 116 7.70 -20.73 10.98
N ASP A 117 7.18 -21.83 11.49
CA ASP A 117 7.63 -23.17 11.12
C ASP A 117 6.70 -23.74 10.06
N VAL A 118 7.22 -24.43 9.05
CA VAL A 118 6.42 -25.09 8.02
C VAL A 118 6.46 -26.59 8.27
N ASP A 119 5.29 -27.15 8.54
CA ASP A 119 5.10 -28.53 8.96
C ASP A 119 4.21 -29.28 7.96
N ARG A 120 4.40 -30.59 7.86
CA ARG A 120 3.42 -31.48 7.24
C ARG A 120 2.22 -31.70 8.15
N ASP A 121 1.05 -31.85 7.56
CA ASP A 121 -0.21 -32.02 8.27
C ASP A 121 -0.12 -32.90 9.54
N ASN A 122 -0.54 -32.30 10.66
CA ASN A 122 -0.60 -32.91 11.99
C ASN A 122 0.71 -33.52 12.54
N SER A 123 1.87 -33.18 11.98
CA SER A 123 3.19 -33.69 12.41
C SER A 123 4.23 -32.58 12.51
N ASN A 124 5.21 -32.72 13.41
CA ASN A 124 6.35 -31.81 13.48
C ASN A 124 7.44 -32.35 12.54
N THR A 125 7.50 -31.82 11.33
CA THR A 125 8.45 -32.26 10.30
C THR A 125 9.47 -31.16 10.02
N SER A 126 10.38 -31.41 9.08
CA SER A 126 11.19 -30.34 8.54
C SER A 126 10.93 -30.18 7.06
N GLU A 127 10.24 -29.10 6.69
CA GLU A 127 9.83 -28.83 5.32
C GLU A 127 10.62 -27.65 4.77
N ASN A 128 10.96 -27.70 3.48
CA ASN A 128 11.55 -26.54 2.83
C ASN A 128 10.43 -25.62 2.35
N TYR A 129 10.32 -24.40 2.88
CA TYR A 129 9.25 -23.47 2.46
C TYR A 129 9.22 -23.21 0.94
N ARG A 130 10.32 -23.44 0.22
CA ARG A 130 10.39 -23.26 -1.24
C ARG A 130 9.70 -24.36 -2.02
N SER A 131 9.65 -25.57 -1.47
CA SER A 131 8.85 -26.64 -2.05
C SER A 131 7.36 -26.50 -1.71
N VAL A 132 7.02 -25.57 -0.80
CA VAL A 132 5.66 -25.43 -0.25
C VAL A 132 4.97 -24.17 -0.75
N PHE A 133 5.62 -23.00 -0.68
CA PHE A 133 4.98 -21.72 -1.05
C PHE A 133 4.84 -21.51 -2.55
N PHE A 134 5.61 -22.26 -3.35
CA PHE A 134 5.63 -22.19 -4.80
C PHE A 134 4.89 -23.42 -5.33
N GLY A 135 4.12 -23.25 -6.40
CA GLY A 135 3.34 -24.32 -7.03
C GLY A 135 4.23 -25.42 -7.59
N ASN A 136 5.48 -25.10 -7.94
CA ASN A 136 6.52 -26.01 -8.41
C ASN A 136 6.07 -26.91 -9.59
N GLY A 137 5.08 -26.46 -10.37
CA GLY A 137 4.48 -27.22 -11.47
C GLY A 137 3.54 -28.35 -11.03
N ASP A 138 3.22 -28.46 -9.74
CA ASP A 138 2.16 -29.33 -9.22
C ASP A 138 0.78 -28.63 -9.34
N ALA A 139 -0.31 -29.38 -9.18
CA ALA A 139 -1.67 -28.86 -9.19
C ALA A 139 -2.03 -28.07 -7.91
N THR A 140 -1.11 -27.95 -6.95
CA THR A 140 -1.29 -27.19 -5.72
C THR A 140 -1.20 -25.69 -5.98
N ALA A 141 -2.05 -24.91 -5.32
CA ALA A 141 -2.03 -23.45 -5.45
C ALA A 141 -0.74 -22.85 -4.86
N ASN A 142 -0.25 -21.75 -5.44
CA ASN A 142 0.81 -20.95 -4.84
C ASN A 142 0.34 -20.31 -3.54
N ALA A 143 1.28 -20.07 -2.63
CA ALA A 143 1.01 -19.28 -1.44
C ALA A 143 0.59 -17.85 -1.82
N LEU A 144 -0.42 -17.33 -1.12
CA LEU A 144 -1.05 -16.05 -1.44
C LEU A 144 -1.05 -15.15 -0.21
N LEU A 145 -0.51 -13.95 -0.39
CA LEU A 145 -0.51 -12.89 0.61
C LEU A 145 -1.57 -11.85 0.28
N THR A 146 -2.43 -11.54 1.24
CA THR A 146 -3.39 -10.44 1.19
C THR A 146 -3.13 -9.48 2.34
N VAL A 147 -3.03 -8.20 2.04
CA VAL A 147 -2.76 -7.14 3.02
C VAL A 147 -3.89 -6.12 2.98
N LEU A 148 -4.44 -5.83 4.16
CA LEU A 148 -5.51 -4.87 4.36
C LEU A 148 -4.94 -3.54 4.85
N PHE A 149 -5.44 -2.44 4.31
CA PHE A 149 -5.01 -1.10 4.65
C PHE A 149 -6.14 -0.30 5.31
N SER A 150 -5.77 0.70 6.13
CA SER A 150 -6.70 1.63 6.77
C SER A 150 -7.47 2.51 5.79
N SER A 151 -7.06 2.55 4.52
CA SER A 151 -7.79 3.19 3.41
C SER A 151 -8.94 2.33 2.86
N ASN A 152 -9.18 1.15 3.43
CA ASN A 152 -10.08 0.09 2.93
C ASN A 152 -9.63 -0.59 1.63
N GLU A 153 -8.42 -0.27 1.17
CA GLU A 153 -7.81 -0.93 0.04
C GLU A 153 -7.26 -2.29 0.48
N THR A 154 -7.33 -3.26 -0.44
CA THR A 154 -6.79 -4.60 -0.25
C THR A 154 -5.83 -4.89 -1.38
N LEU A 155 -4.59 -5.23 -1.03
CA LEU A 155 -3.56 -5.61 -2.01
C LEU A 155 -3.20 -7.07 -1.82
N THR A 156 -3.11 -7.80 -2.93
CA THR A 156 -2.79 -9.22 -2.96
C THR A 156 -1.54 -9.46 -3.80
N ALA A 157 -0.65 -10.33 -3.32
CA ALA A 157 0.53 -10.80 -4.04
C ALA A 157 0.68 -12.31 -3.85
N GLY A 158 0.91 -13.03 -4.95
CA GLY A 158 1.15 -14.47 -4.92
C GLY A 158 2.62 -14.80 -5.16
N PHE A 159 3.08 -15.91 -4.59
CA PHE A 159 4.34 -16.50 -5.01
C PHE A 159 4.26 -16.99 -6.47
N PRO A 160 5.35 -16.92 -7.24
CA PRO A 160 5.38 -17.46 -8.60
C PRO A 160 5.36 -18.99 -8.60
N GLU A 161 5.12 -19.57 -9.77
CA GLU A 161 5.12 -21.03 -9.98
C GLU A 161 6.44 -21.71 -9.59
N SER A 162 7.57 -21.02 -9.73
CA SER A 162 8.87 -21.58 -9.38
C SER A 162 9.70 -20.54 -8.63
N PRO A 163 10.49 -20.95 -7.62
CA PRO A 163 11.45 -20.07 -6.97
C PRO A 163 12.56 -19.55 -7.90
N GLY A 164 12.68 -20.11 -9.12
CA GLY A 164 13.80 -19.83 -10.02
C GLY A 164 15.12 -20.39 -9.50
N THR A 165 16.20 -20.17 -10.25
CA THR A 165 17.57 -20.49 -9.80
C THR A 165 18.15 -19.26 -9.10
N LEU A 166 18.09 -19.22 -7.77
CA LEU A 166 18.74 -18.15 -7.02
C LEU A 166 20.19 -18.54 -6.69
N PRO A 167 21.19 -17.71 -7.03
CA PRO A 167 22.59 -17.99 -6.72
C PRO A 167 22.91 -17.68 -5.24
N GLY A 168 23.19 -18.73 -4.47
CA GLY A 168 23.83 -18.63 -3.15
C GLY A 168 22.88 -18.63 -1.94
N SER A 169 23.44 -18.89 -0.76
CA SER A 169 22.73 -19.17 0.50
C SER A 169 22.02 -17.99 1.18
N SER A 170 21.66 -16.93 0.44
CA SER A 170 20.94 -15.76 0.95
C SER A 170 19.71 -15.48 0.09
N ASP A 171 18.81 -16.44 0.07
CA ASP A 171 17.62 -16.39 -0.78
C ASP A 171 16.46 -15.72 -0.05
N THR A 172 16.39 -14.40 -0.18
CA THR A 172 15.19 -13.65 0.18
C THR A 172 14.23 -13.65 -1.00
N TYR A 173 13.03 -14.16 -0.80
CA TYR A 173 11.93 -14.02 -1.76
C TYR A 173 11.08 -12.83 -1.37
N ARG A 174 10.82 -11.97 -2.36
CA ARG A 174 10.16 -10.69 -2.15
C ARG A 174 8.88 -10.61 -2.96
N LEU A 175 7.77 -10.37 -2.27
CA LEU A 175 6.50 -9.95 -2.85
C LEU A 175 6.36 -8.44 -2.68
N VAL A 176 5.92 -7.76 -3.73
CA VAL A 176 5.66 -6.32 -3.72
C VAL A 176 4.31 -6.07 -4.35
N ALA A 177 3.48 -5.26 -3.70
CA ALA A 177 2.28 -4.73 -4.31
C ALA A 177 2.12 -3.26 -3.94
N SER A 178 1.63 -2.48 -4.90
CA SER A 178 1.33 -1.07 -4.69
C SER A 178 0.20 -0.63 -5.61
N ALA A 179 -0.60 0.32 -5.15
CA ALA A 179 -1.61 1.00 -5.95
C ALA A 179 -1.57 2.51 -5.64
N GLY A 180 -2.00 3.33 -6.60
CA GLY A 180 -2.36 4.71 -6.30
C GLY A 180 -3.64 4.70 -5.48
N ALA A 181 -3.66 5.37 -4.33
CA ALA A 181 -4.86 5.53 -3.52
C ALA A 181 -5.96 6.11 -4.41
N SER A 182 -7.03 5.35 -4.59
CA SER A 182 -8.22 5.81 -5.31
C SER A 182 -8.83 6.95 -4.49
N SER A 183 -8.64 8.19 -4.94
CA SER A 183 -9.50 9.28 -4.47
C SER A 183 -10.89 8.96 -5.02
N ASN A 184 -11.78 8.39 -4.19
CA ASN A 184 -13.19 8.21 -4.53
C ASN A 184 -13.68 9.45 -5.26
N GLY A 185 -14.01 9.28 -6.54
CA GLY A 185 -13.98 10.29 -7.59
C GLY A 185 -15.01 11.42 -7.50
N ASN A 186 -14.98 12.20 -6.43
CA ASN A 186 -15.40 13.59 -6.49
C ASN A 186 -14.18 14.44 -6.84
N SER A 187 -13.76 14.39 -8.11
CA SER A 187 -12.94 15.45 -8.67
C SER A 187 -13.74 16.74 -8.55
N VAL A 188 -13.54 17.48 -7.46
CA VAL A 188 -14.08 18.83 -7.32
C VAL A 188 -13.48 19.63 -8.47
N PRO A 189 -14.28 20.32 -9.29
CA PRO A 189 -13.75 21.14 -10.37
C PRO A 189 -12.73 22.11 -9.80
N GLU A 190 -11.51 22.04 -10.32
CA GLU A 190 -10.43 22.96 -9.94
C GLU A 190 -10.95 24.40 -10.03
N PRO A 191 -10.74 25.26 -9.00
CA PRO A 191 -11.21 26.64 -9.00
C PRO A 191 -10.80 27.44 -10.26
N SER A 192 -9.72 27.02 -10.92
CA SER A 192 -9.23 27.58 -12.17
C SER A 192 -10.19 27.38 -13.36
N THR A 193 -10.94 26.29 -13.40
CA THR A 193 -11.95 26.03 -14.46
C THR A 193 -13.19 26.91 -14.31
N LEU A 194 -13.60 27.19 -13.06
CA LEU A 194 -14.67 28.14 -12.75
C LEU A 194 -14.27 29.59 -13.01
N LEU A 195 -13.00 29.94 -12.74
CA LEU A 195 -12.48 31.28 -13.01
C LEU A 195 -12.43 31.59 -14.51
N LEU A 196 -12.03 30.62 -15.33
CA LEU A 196 -11.99 30.77 -16.79
C LEU A 196 -13.39 30.88 -17.40
N ALA A 197 -14.35 30.11 -16.89
CA ALA A 197 -15.77 30.23 -17.28
C ALA A 197 -16.36 31.59 -16.87
N GLY A 198 -16.01 32.10 -15.69
CA GLY A 198 -16.44 33.44 -15.21
C GLY A 198 -15.85 34.60 -16.03
N LEU A 199 -14.59 34.51 -16.43
CA LEU A 199 -13.93 35.52 -17.28
C LEU A 199 -14.48 35.52 -18.72
N ALA A 200 -14.82 34.35 -19.27
CA ALA A 200 -15.45 34.26 -20.59
C ALA A 200 -16.85 34.91 -20.62
N LEU A 201 -17.65 34.74 -19.55
CA LEU A 201 -18.98 35.33 -19.43
C LEU A 201 -18.95 36.85 -19.25
N THR A 202 -17.99 37.37 -18.49
CA THR A 202 -17.82 38.83 -18.30
C THR A 202 -17.30 39.51 -19.56
N ALA A 203 -16.37 38.89 -20.29
CA ALA A 203 -15.89 39.38 -21.59
C ALA A 203 -17.02 39.40 -22.65
N LEU A 204 -17.90 38.40 -22.65
CA LEU A 204 -19.04 38.35 -23.57
C LEU A 204 -20.11 39.40 -23.22
N ALA A 205 -20.36 39.64 -21.93
CA ALA A 205 -21.29 40.68 -21.47
C ALA A 205 -20.77 42.11 -21.75
N ALA A 206 -19.45 42.33 -21.65
CA ALA A 206 -18.83 43.61 -22.00
C ALA A 206 -18.91 43.90 -23.51
N ARG A 207 -18.77 42.87 -24.36
CA ARG A 207 -18.84 43.04 -25.82
C ARG A 207 -20.24 43.41 -26.32
N LYS A 208 -21.29 42.94 -25.64
CA LYS A 208 -22.69 43.23 -26.02
C LYS A 208 -23.12 44.67 -25.72
N ARG A 209 -22.47 45.36 -24.77
CA ARG A 209 -22.73 46.77 -24.44
C ARG A 209 -21.99 47.79 -25.33
N SER A 210 -21.04 47.35 -26.14
CA SER A 210 -20.29 48.22 -27.07
C SER A 210 -20.95 48.35 -28.45
N LEU A 211 -22.10 47.70 -28.67
CA LEU A 211 -22.80 47.63 -29.97
C LEU A 211 -24.22 48.25 -29.92
N MET A 212 -24.53 49.03 -28.88
CA MET A 212 -25.72 49.89 -28.78
C MET A 212 -25.27 51.33 -28.56
#